data_AF-A0A9D5UMM3-F1
#
_entry.id   AF-A0A9D5UMM3-F1
#
_cell.length_a   1.000
_cell.length_b   1.000
_cell.length_c   1.000
_cell.angle_alpha   90.00
_cell.angle_beta   90.00
_cell.angle_gamma   90.00
#
_symmetry.space_group_name_H-M   'P 1'
#
loop_
_entity.id
_entity.type
_entity.pdbx_description
1 polymer ?
#
loop_
_entity_poly.entity_id
_entity_poly.type
_entity_poly.pdbx_seq_one_letter_code
_entity_poly.pdbx_strand_id
1 'polypeptide(L)'
;MHIYIVIGCFFVAYFLACNYLDLLEHKLKTHEHSYLWTPWFTYSVRLQSIIFIAVETRELTQAVDMSQSITRAAIMLSVNVILFLSSFYIVRRSKNAWFIGTLCSLNPVLWIYNSYYFFKNKSAFSPLEQS
;
A
#
# COMPACT_ATOMS: atom_id res chain seq x y z
N MET A 1 -6.18 -21.47 0.09
CA MET A 1 -4.71 -21.43 0.32
C MET A 1 -3.94 -21.08 -0.96
N HIS A 2 -4.19 -21.73 -2.10
CA HIS A 2 -3.47 -21.48 -3.36
C HIS A 2 -3.56 -20.04 -3.90
N ILE A 3 -4.72 -19.39 -3.81
CA ILE A 3 -4.91 -18.01 -4.29
C ILE A 3 -3.99 -17.02 -3.56
N TYR A 4 -3.83 -17.16 -2.23
CA TYR A 4 -2.96 -16.27 -1.44
C TYR A 4 -1.48 -16.44 -1.79
N ILE A 5 -1.06 -17.66 -2.14
CA ILE A 5 0.32 -17.95 -2.57
C ILE A 5 0.57 -17.33 -3.94
N VAL A 6 -0.34 -17.50 -4.90
CA VAL A 6 -0.22 -16.91 -6.25
C VAL A 6 -0.17 -15.39 -6.18
N ILE A 7 -1.03 -14.80 -5.34
CA ILE A 7 -1.00 -13.37 -5.02
C ILE A 7 0.38 -12.99 -4.47
N GLY A 8 0.86 -13.65 -3.42
CA GLY A 8 2.17 -13.35 -2.81
C GLY A 8 3.32 -13.42 -3.81
N CYS A 9 3.35 -14.44 -4.67
CA CYS A 9 4.34 -14.58 -5.73
C CYS A 9 4.30 -13.42 -6.74
N PHE A 10 3.11 -12.93 -7.10
CA PHE A 10 2.95 -11.76 -7.97
C PHE A 10 3.55 -10.49 -7.33
N PHE A 11 3.41 -10.29 -6.01
CA PHE A 11 4.03 -9.15 -5.31
C PHE A 11 5.53 -9.21 -5.30
N VAL A 12 6.09 -10.39 -5.03
CA VAL A 12 7.54 -10.58 -5.05
C VAL A 12 8.06 -10.32 -6.45
N ALA A 13 7.39 -10.84 -7.49
CA ALA A 13 7.76 -10.58 -8.87
C ALA A 13 7.66 -9.09 -9.25
N TYR A 14 6.57 -8.42 -8.86
CA TYR A 14 6.38 -6.98 -9.12
C TYR A 14 7.40 -6.12 -8.35
N PHE A 15 7.70 -6.45 -7.09
CA PHE A 15 8.75 -5.81 -6.30
C PHE A 15 10.12 -5.95 -6.96
N LEU A 16 10.47 -7.17 -7.37
CA LEU A 16 11.73 -7.45 -8.05
C LEU A 16 11.83 -6.70 -9.39
N ALA A 17 10.73 -6.63 -10.15
CA ALA A 17 10.67 -5.88 -11.40
C ALA A 17 10.84 -4.38 -11.17
N CYS A 18 10.14 -3.78 -10.20
CA CYS A 18 10.31 -2.36 -9.85
C CYS A 18 11.73 -2.07 -9.36
N ASN A 19 12.32 -2.91 -8.52
CA ASN A 19 13.68 -2.72 -8.02
C ASN A 19 14.73 -2.88 -9.15
N TYR A 20 14.53 -3.83 -10.06
CA TYR A 20 15.38 -3.99 -11.24
C TYR A 20 15.30 -2.79 -12.17
N LEU A 21 14.09 -2.25 -12.43
CA LEU A 21 13.89 -1.05 -13.23
C LEU A 21 14.57 0.17 -12.60
N ASP A 22 14.45 0.35 -11.28
CA ASP A 22 15.09 1.45 -10.55
C ASP A 22 16.63 1.38 -10.64
N LEU A 23 17.20 0.18 -10.51
CA LEU A 23 18.64 -0.06 -10.73
C LEU A 23 19.07 0.18 -12.18
N LEU A 24 18.23 -0.18 -13.15
CA LEU A 24 18.50 0.01 -14.57
C LEU A 24 18.51 1.49 -14.92
N GLU A 25 17.52 2.24 -14.46
CA GLU A 25 17.41 3.70 -14.65
C GLU A 25 18.57 4.44 -13.96
N HIS A 26 19.03 3.94 -12.81
CA HIS A 26 20.20 4.49 -12.13
C HIS A 26 21.48 4.25 -12.91
N LYS A 27 21.64 3.08 -13.55
CA LYS A 27 22.76 2.80 -14.44
C LYS A 27 22.72 3.64 -15.72
N LEU A 28 21.52 3.87 -16.26
CA LEU A 28 21.30 4.59 -17.51
C LEU A 28 21.27 6.13 -17.35
N LYS A 29 21.33 6.65 -16.11
CA LYS A 29 21.26 8.08 -15.78
C LYS A 29 20.03 8.79 -16.37
N THR A 30 18.92 8.07 -16.53
CA THR A 30 17.62 8.62 -16.95
C THR A 30 16.83 9.22 -15.77
N HIS A 31 17.43 9.24 -14.58
CA HIS A 31 16.83 9.56 -13.28
C HIS A 31 16.73 11.05 -12.97
N GLU A 32 15.74 11.74 -13.51
CA GLU A 32 15.20 12.89 -12.77
C GLU A 32 13.96 12.51 -11.94
N HIS A 33 13.15 11.53 -12.34
CA HIS A 33 11.82 11.33 -11.75
C HIS A 33 11.31 9.88 -11.63
N SER A 34 12.18 8.87 -11.52
CA SER A 34 11.65 7.53 -11.26
C SER A 34 11.17 7.39 -9.82
N TYR A 35 9.86 7.26 -9.66
CA TYR A 35 9.21 7.13 -8.36
C TYR A 35 8.55 5.76 -8.20
N LEU A 36 9.25 4.68 -8.60
CA LEU A 36 8.71 3.30 -8.65
C LEU A 36 8.24 2.76 -7.30
N TRP A 37 8.75 3.30 -6.19
CA TRP A 37 8.25 2.97 -4.85
C TRP A 37 6.80 3.42 -4.61
N THR A 38 6.40 4.57 -5.14
CA THR A 38 5.03 5.10 -4.98
C THR A 38 3.95 4.19 -5.60
N PRO A 39 4.04 3.75 -6.87
CA PRO A 39 3.11 2.78 -7.45
C PRO A 39 3.25 1.40 -6.79
N TRP A 40 4.45 0.98 -6.37
CA TRP A 40 4.62 -0.26 -5.62
C TRP A 40 3.86 -0.26 -4.29
N PHE A 41 4.05 0.78 -3.48
CA PHE A 41 3.38 0.92 -2.20
C PHE A 41 1.86 1.00 -2.39
N THR A 42 1.41 1.81 -3.35
CA THR A 42 -0.01 1.92 -3.74
C THR A 42 -0.63 0.56 -4.00
N TYR A 43 -0.01 -0.24 -4.87
CA TYR A 43 -0.56 -1.52 -5.28
C TYR A 43 -0.58 -2.51 -4.11
N SER A 44 0.48 -2.51 -3.30
CA SER A 44 0.60 -3.32 -2.08
C SER A 44 -0.49 -3.03 -1.08
N VAL A 45 -0.72 -1.76 -0.74
CA VAL A 45 -1.78 -1.40 0.22
C VAL A 45 -3.19 -1.66 -0.35
N ARG A 46 -3.38 -1.48 -1.66
CA ARG A 46 -4.66 -1.77 -2.32
C ARG A 46 -5.00 -3.25 -2.26
N LEU A 47 -4.04 -4.14 -2.48
CA LEU A 47 -4.35 -5.55 -2.40
C LEU A 47 -4.47 -6.06 -0.96
N GLN A 48 -3.57 -5.60 -0.08
CA GLN A 48 -3.67 -5.89 1.36
C GLN A 48 -5.09 -5.58 1.84
N SER A 49 -5.59 -4.37 1.55
CA SER A 49 -6.93 -3.97 1.95
C SER A 49 -8.04 -4.85 1.35
N ILE A 50 -8.00 -5.20 0.06
CA ILE A 50 -8.99 -6.11 -0.54
C ILE A 50 -9.01 -7.48 0.18
N ILE A 51 -7.84 -8.05 0.43
CA ILE A 51 -7.71 -9.36 1.09
C ILE A 51 -8.27 -9.29 2.50
N PHE A 52 -7.87 -8.29 3.29
CA PHE A 52 -8.33 -8.17 4.66
C PHE A 52 -9.81 -7.80 4.74
N ILE A 53 -10.33 -6.96 3.84
CA ILE A 53 -11.79 -6.69 3.77
C ILE A 53 -12.56 -8.00 3.58
N ALA A 54 -12.14 -8.87 2.66
CA ALA A 54 -12.80 -10.16 2.44
C ALA A 54 -12.72 -11.08 3.67
N VAL A 55 -11.57 -11.13 4.34
CA VAL A 55 -11.37 -11.94 5.56
C VAL A 55 -12.24 -11.42 6.70
N GLU A 56 -12.15 -10.13 7.02
CA GLU A 56 -12.89 -9.50 8.13
C GLU A 56 -14.40 -9.54 7.90
N THR A 57 -14.87 -9.41 6.65
CA THR A 57 -16.29 -9.55 6.30
C THR A 57 -16.80 -10.96 6.55
N ARG A 58 -15.98 -11.97 6.22
CA ARG A 58 -16.30 -13.37 6.52
C ARG A 58 -16.34 -13.60 8.03
N GLU A 59 -15.38 -13.07 8.78
CA GLU A 59 -15.37 -13.21 10.25
C GLU A 59 -16.60 -12.55 10.88
N LEU A 60 -17.00 -11.35 10.44
CA LEU A 60 -18.22 -10.68 10.90
C LEU A 60 -19.49 -11.50 10.59
N THR A 61 -19.54 -12.17 9.45
CA THR A 61 -20.70 -13.00 9.05
C THR A 61 -20.75 -14.32 9.83
N GLN A 62 -19.61 -14.81 10.33
CA GLN A 62 -19.48 -16.07 11.05
C GLN A 62 -19.41 -15.90 12.58
N ALA A 63 -19.32 -14.67 13.08
CA ALA A 63 -19.25 -14.38 14.51
C ALA A 63 -20.62 -14.63 15.17
N VAL A 64 -20.79 -15.82 15.75
CA VAL A 64 -22.07 -16.23 16.34
C VAL A 64 -22.33 -15.60 17.71
N ASP A 65 -21.33 -15.29 18.55
CA ASP A 65 -21.62 -14.83 19.94
C ASP A 65 -20.50 -14.07 20.68
N MET A 66 -19.49 -13.52 20.00
CA MET A 66 -18.40 -12.79 20.67
C MET A 66 -18.42 -11.29 20.35
N SER A 67 -19.07 -10.50 21.20
CA SER A 67 -19.18 -9.03 21.05
C SER A 67 -17.81 -8.34 20.87
N GLN A 68 -16.80 -8.76 21.62
CA GLN A 68 -15.44 -8.22 21.51
C GLN A 68 -14.74 -8.57 20.18
N SER A 69 -15.05 -9.73 19.61
CA SER A 69 -14.54 -10.14 18.29
C SER A 69 -15.16 -9.30 17.17
N ILE A 70 -16.46 -9.01 17.30
CA ILE A 70 -17.20 -8.18 16.33
C ILE A 70 -16.66 -6.74 16.33
N THR A 71 -16.43 -6.14 17.51
CA THR A 71 -15.88 -4.78 17.60
C THR A 71 -14.50 -4.69 16.96
N ARG A 72 -13.62 -5.67 17.22
CA ARG A 72 -12.28 -5.71 16.61
C ARG A 72 -12.38 -5.84 15.09
N ALA A 73 -13.17 -6.78 14.59
CA ALA A 73 -13.32 -7.00 13.14
C ALA A 73 -13.90 -5.76 12.43
N ALA A 74 -14.85 -5.07 13.05
CA ALA A 74 -15.40 -3.81 12.54
C ALA A 74 -14.34 -2.68 12.47
N ILE A 75 -13.48 -2.57 13.48
CA ILE A 75 -12.35 -1.61 13.47
C ILE A 75 -11.36 -1.97 12.37
N MET A 76 -10.96 -3.24 12.27
CA MET A 76 -10.02 -3.70 11.24
C MET A 76 -10.59 -3.53 9.82
N LEU A 77 -11.88 -3.80 9.63
CA LEU A 77 -12.58 -3.55 8.37
C LEU A 77 -12.50 -2.05 8.01
N SER A 78 -12.78 -1.16 8.96
CA SER A 78 -12.70 0.29 8.77
C SER A 78 -11.28 0.74 8.40
N VAL A 79 -10.26 0.23 9.08
CA VAL A 79 -8.84 0.50 8.76
C VAL A 79 -8.51 0.08 7.34
N ASN A 80 -8.97 -1.11 6.91
CA ASN A 80 -8.69 -1.61 5.57
C ASN A 80 -9.46 -0.84 4.48
N VAL A 81 -10.68 -0.37 4.75
CA VAL A 81 -11.41 0.52 3.84
C VAL A 81 -10.67 1.86 3.67
N ILE A 82 -10.20 2.46 4.76
CA ILE A 82 -9.39 3.69 4.71
C ILE A 82 -8.09 3.45 3.92
N LEU A 83 -7.42 2.33 4.18
CA LEU A 83 -6.21 1.94 3.46
C LEU A 83 -6.49 1.78 1.95
N PHE A 84 -7.59 1.15 1.57
CA PHE A 84 -8.02 1.01 0.19
C PHE A 84 -8.25 2.36 -0.49
N LEU A 85 -9.01 3.25 0.15
CA LEU A 85 -9.28 4.60 -0.36
C LEU A 85 -7.99 5.40 -0.51
N SER A 86 -7.10 5.34 0.48
CA SER A 86 -5.81 6.05 0.45
C SER A 86 -4.98 5.68 -0.77
N SER A 87 -5.04 4.42 -1.23
CA SER A 87 -4.31 3.97 -2.42
C SER A 87 -4.63 4.80 -3.67
N PHE A 88 -5.88 5.21 -3.90
CA PHE A 88 -6.24 6.03 -5.06
C PHE A 88 -5.61 7.41 -5.03
N TYR A 89 -5.51 7.99 -3.83
CA TYR A 89 -4.93 9.31 -3.64
C TYR A 89 -3.39 9.27 -3.62
N ILE A 90 -2.77 8.13 -3.25
CA ILE A 90 -1.32 7.94 -3.37
C ILE A 90 -0.89 7.95 -4.84
N VAL A 91 -1.64 7.32 -5.75
CA VAL A 91 -1.39 7.42 -7.20
C VAL A 91 -1.39 8.87 -7.67
N ARG A 92 -2.29 9.67 -7.10
CA ARG A 92 -2.38 11.12 -7.37
C ARG A 92 -1.31 11.94 -6.62
N ARG A 93 -0.27 11.29 -6.09
CA ARG A 93 0.87 11.91 -5.41
C ARG A 93 0.48 12.71 -4.16
N SER A 94 -0.65 12.38 -3.52
CA SER A 94 -1.11 13.07 -2.31
C SER A 94 -0.27 12.71 -1.09
N LYS A 95 0.36 13.72 -0.48
CA LYS A 95 1.16 13.59 0.74
C LYS A 95 0.33 13.07 1.92
N ASN A 96 -0.88 13.58 2.08
CA ASN A 96 -1.76 13.17 3.18
C ASN A 96 -2.15 11.70 3.04
N ALA A 97 -2.49 11.28 1.81
CA ALA A 97 -2.83 9.89 1.55
C ALA A 97 -1.63 8.95 1.73
N TRP A 98 -0.41 9.40 1.42
CA TRP A 98 0.82 8.64 1.69
C TRP A 98 0.96 8.30 3.18
N PHE A 99 0.85 9.31 4.05
CA PHE A 99 0.99 9.10 5.49
C PHE A 99 -0.18 8.32 6.09
N ILE A 100 -1.42 8.60 5.66
CA ILE A 100 -2.60 7.84 6.10
C ILE A 100 -2.46 6.36 5.69
N GLY A 101 -2.13 6.09 4.42
CA GLY A 101 -1.91 4.72 3.94
C GLY A 101 -0.73 4.05 4.63
N THR A 102 0.32 4.80 4.96
CA THR A 102 1.45 4.29 5.74
C THR A 102 0.99 3.85 7.13
N LEU A 103 0.32 4.71 7.90
CA LEU A 103 -0.19 4.38 9.23
C LEU A 103 -1.17 3.21 9.20
N CYS A 104 -2.14 3.24 8.28
CA CYS A 104 -3.16 2.20 8.13
C CYS A 104 -2.60 0.88 7.59
N SER A 105 -1.37 0.83 7.06
CA SER A 105 -0.72 -0.44 6.71
C SER A 105 -0.41 -1.31 7.93
N LEU A 106 -0.41 -0.70 9.13
CA LEU A 106 -0.11 -1.33 10.41
C LEU A 106 1.22 -2.10 10.41
N ASN A 107 2.19 -1.64 9.61
CA ASN A 107 3.50 -2.26 9.46
C ASN A 107 4.61 -1.25 9.79
N PRO A 108 5.24 -1.34 10.99
CA PRO A 108 6.29 -0.41 11.41
C PRO A 108 7.50 -0.32 10.47
N VAL A 109 7.82 -1.41 9.76
CA VAL A 109 8.91 -1.39 8.77
C VAL A 109 8.55 -0.49 7.59
N LEU A 110 7.31 -0.60 7.10
CA LEU A 110 6.80 0.31 6.06
C LEU A 110 6.74 1.75 6.57
N TRP A 111 6.48 1.99 7.86
CA TRP A 111 6.46 3.34 8.42
C TRP A 111 7.81 4.02 8.34
N ILE A 112 8.88 3.30 8.74
CA ILE A 112 10.25 3.81 8.69
C ILE A 112 10.64 4.09 7.23
N TYR A 113 10.42 3.10 6.36
CA TYR A 113 10.83 3.21 4.96
C TYR A 113 10.06 4.30 4.21
N ASN A 114 8.74 4.38 4.38
CA ASN A 114 7.92 5.40 3.73
C ASN A 114 8.22 6.81 4.24
N SER A 115 8.57 6.96 5.51
CA SER A 115 9.03 8.25 6.06
C SER A 115 10.36 8.66 5.44
N TYR A 116 11.34 7.74 5.41
CA TYR A 116 12.64 7.99 4.76
C TYR A 116 12.48 8.33 3.27
N TYR A 117 11.66 7.56 2.55
CA TYR A 117 11.38 7.79 1.13
C TYR A 117 10.76 9.17 0.89
N PHE A 118 9.80 9.59 1.71
CA PHE A 118 9.19 10.92 1.60
C PHE A 118 10.20 12.05 1.79
N PHE A 119 11.10 11.94 2.77
CA PHE A 119 12.13 12.97 2.99
C PHE A 119 13.13 13.05 1.85
N LYS A 120 13.51 11.91 1.29
CA LYS A 120 14.47 11.83 0.17
C LYS A 120 13.86 12.28 -1.16
N ASN A 121 12.58 11.98 -1.41
CA ASN A 121 11.93 12.13 -2.71
C ASN A 121 10.70 13.05 -2.64
N LYS A 122 10.84 14.26 -2.08
CA LYS A 122 9.71 15.21 -1.95
C LYS A 122 9.05 15.57 -3.29
N SER A 123 9.83 15.60 -4.37
CA SER A 123 9.38 15.82 -5.75
C SER A 123 8.48 14.71 -6.29
N ALA A 124 8.47 13.52 -5.68
CA ALA A 124 7.53 12.45 -6.01
C ALA A 124 6.08 12.82 -5.65
N PHE A 125 5.91 13.77 -4.73
CA PHE A 125 4.64 14.16 -4.14
C PHE A 125 4.20 15.58 -4.53
N SER A 126 4.83 16.16 -5.55
CA SER A 126 4.27 17.35 -6.21
C SER A 126 3.13 16.90 -7.15
N PRO A 127 2.03 17.66 -7.20
CA PRO A 127 1.01 17.45 -8.23
C PRO A 127 1.68 17.49 -9.60
N LEU A 128 1.27 16.60 -10.50
CA LEU A 128 1.55 16.81 -11.92
C LEU A 128 0.81 18.10 -12.27
N GLU A 129 1.54 19.16 -12.62
CA GLU A 129 0.92 20.37 -13.17
C GLU A 129 0.00 19.93 -14.30
N GLN A 130 -1.25 20.40 -14.27
CA GLN A 130 -2.22 20.16 -15.33
C GLN A 130 -1.69 20.87 -16.58
N SER A 131 -0.95 20.15 -17.41
CA SER A 131 -0.62 20.55 -18.79
C SER A 131 -1.83 20.41 -19.68
#